data_AF-A0A7J9MTH9-F1
#
_entry.id   AF-A0A7J9MTH9-F1
#
_cell.length_a   1.000
_cell.length_b   1.000
_cell.length_c   1.000
_cell.angle_alpha   90.00
_cell.angle_beta   90.00
_cell.angle_gamma   90.00
#
_symmetry.space_group_name_H-M   'P 1'
#
loop_
_entity.id
_entity.type
_entity.pdbx_description
1 polymer ?
#
loop_
_entity_poly.entity_id
_entity_poly.type
_entity_poly.pdbx_seq_one_letter_code
_entity_poly.pdbx_strand_id
1 'polypeptide(L)' 'MAKIKVLSFILILVLVLSIENMGVVGDGCCTDYHRGPCEHGKDDGAPDGSCFKFCTTQQFCRDALCKNNNVCHCAC' A
#
# COMPACT_ATOMS: atom_id res chain seq x y z
N MET A 1 31.51 -15.10 -35.12
CA MET A 1 30.97 -13.95 -34.35
C MET A 1 29.44 -13.86 -34.34
N ALA A 2 28.69 -14.58 -35.18
CA ALA A 2 27.22 -14.53 -35.19
C ALA A 2 26.56 -15.24 -33.99
N LYS A 3 27.13 -16.37 -33.51
CA LYS A 3 26.57 -17.16 -32.40
C LYS A 3 26.51 -16.42 -31.05
N ILE A 4 27.48 -15.55 -30.77
CA ILE A 4 27.54 -14.77 -29.52
C ILE A 4 26.46 -13.68 -29.50
N LYS A 5 26.12 -13.11 -30.67
CA LYS A 5 25.07 -12.09 -30.78
C LYS A 5 23.69 -12.65 -30.47
N VAL A 6 23.38 -13.85 -30.95
CA VAL A 6 22.07 -14.51 -30.70
C VAL A 6 21.84 -14.78 -29.21
N LEU A 7 22.89 -15.18 -28.50
CA LEU A 7 22.83 -15.46 -27.05
C LEU A 7 22.52 -14.20 -26.24
N SER A 8 23.07 -13.05 -26.66
CA SER A 8 22.78 -11.75 -26.06
C SER A 8 21.31 -11.34 -26.23
N PHE A 9 20.72 -11.56 -27.40
CA PHE A 9 19.30 -11.25 -27.64
C PHE A 9 18.37 -12.11 -26.79
N ILE A 10 18.66 -13.40 -26.61
CA ILE A 10 17.85 -14.29 -25.78
C ILE A 10 17.89 -13.84 -24.32
N LEU A 11 19.06 -13.45 -23.81
CA LEU A 11 19.21 -12.94 -22.44
C LEU A 11 18.41 -11.67 -22.20
N ILE A 12 18.40 -10.74 -23.16
CA ILE A 12 17.61 -9.51 -23.07
C ILE A 12 16.10 -9.83 -23.05
N LEU A 13 15.66 -10.78 -23.88
CA LEU A 13 14.26 -11.19 -23.96
C LEU A 13 13.78 -11.85 -22.66
N VAL A 14 14.61 -12.71 -22.06
CA VAL A 14 14.35 -13.30 -20.74
C VAL A 14 14.30 -12.23 -19.66
N LEU A 15 15.20 -11.25 -19.70
CA LEU A 15 15.23 -10.16 -18.72
C LEU A 15 13.96 -9.30 -18.79
N VAL A 16 13.49 -8.93 -19.99
CA VAL A 16 12.24 -8.18 -20.18
C VAL A 16 11.03 -8.95 -19.65
N LEU A 17 10.92 -10.24 -19.98
CA LEU A 17 9.84 -11.11 -19.48
C LEU A 17 9.89 -11.30 -17.95
N SER A 18 11.08 -11.20 -17.35
CA SER A 18 11.26 -11.28 -15.89
C SER A 18 10.77 -10.01 -15.18
N ILE A 19 10.86 -8.84 -15.84
CA ILE A 19 10.41 -7.56 -15.28
C ILE A 19 8.88 -7.47 -15.29
N GLU A 20 8.21 -8.00 -16.31
CA GLU A 20 6.74 -8.03 -16.38
C GLU A 20 6.09 -8.90 -15.28
N ASN A 21 6.84 -9.86 -14.74
CA ASN A 21 6.41 -10.74 -13.66
C ASN A 21 6.77 -10.23 -12.26
N MET A 22 7.49 -9.10 -12.15
CA MET A 22 7.42 -8.28 -10.95
C MET A 22 6.09 -7.55 -11.00
N GLY A 23 5.02 -8.32 -10.81
CA GLY A 23 3.76 -7.75 -10.39
C GLY A 23 4.09 -6.83 -9.25
N VAL A 24 3.94 -5.53 -9.50
CA VAL A 24 3.89 -4.51 -8.46
C VAL A 24 2.99 -5.14 -7.43
N VAL A 25 3.55 -5.49 -6.26
CA VAL A 25 2.74 -5.80 -5.10
C VAL A 25 2.03 -4.48 -4.90
N GLY A 26 0.86 -4.37 -5.54
CA GLY A 26 0.04 -3.17 -5.49
C GLY A 26 -0.05 -2.92 -4.02
N ASP A 27 0.48 -1.77 -3.60
CA ASP A 27 0.35 -1.25 -2.25
C ASP A 27 -0.96 -1.78 -1.74
N GLY A 28 -0.90 -2.71 -0.79
CA GLY A 28 -2.06 -3.23 -0.11
C GLY A 28 -2.57 -2.05 0.70
N CYS A 29 -3.15 -1.10 -0.03
CA CYS A 29 -3.59 0.16 0.48
C CYS A 29 -4.61 -0.24 1.52
N CYS A 30 -4.42 0.29 2.72
CA CYS A 30 -5.36 0.17 3.81
C CYS A 30 -6.75 0.23 3.24
N THR A 31 -7.45 -0.91 3.23
CA THR A 31 -8.84 -0.92 2.79
C THR A 31 -9.56 0.09 3.66
N ASP A 32 -10.22 1.07 3.02
CA ASP A 32 -10.97 2.12 3.69
C ASP A 32 -11.89 1.48 4.73
N TYR A 33 -11.47 1.53 6.00
CA TYR A 33 -12.18 0.86 7.06
C TYR A 33 -13.12 1.85 7.72
N HIS A 34 -14.38 1.80 7.30
CA HIS A 34 -15.44 2.66 7.81
C HIS A 34 -15.95 2.15 9.16
N ARG A 35 -15.42 2.68 10.26
CA ARG A 35 -15.93 2.39 11.61
C ARG A 35 -16.52 3.62 12.25
N GLY A 36 -17.85 3.58 12.40
CA GLY A 36 -18.64 4.42 13.31
C GLY A 36 -18.41 5.93 13.17
N PRO A 37 -19.04 6.73 14.04
CA PRO A 37 -18.69 8.13 14.21
C PRO A 37 -17.31 8.25 14.89
N CYS A 38 -16.40 9.03 14.31
CA CYS A 38 -15.13 9.49 14.89
C CYS A 38 -15.17 10.99 15.19
N GLU A 39 -14.43 11.41 16.20
CA GLU A 39 -14.20 12.82 16.53
C GLU A 39 -12.81 13.26 16.03
N HIS A 40 -12.79 14.28 15.16
CA HIS A 40 -11.55 14.92 14.68
C HIS A 40 -10.69 15.42 15.84
N GLY A 41 -9.39 15.14 15.78
CA GLY A 41 -8.38 15.50 16.78
C GLY A 41 -8.35 14.60 18.02
N LYS A 42 -9.33 13.69 18.18
CA LYS A 42 -9.40 12.80 19.34
C LYS A 42 -9.26 11.34 18.93
N ASP A 43 -10.04 10.89 17.96
CA ASP A 43 -10.02 9.49 17.53
C ASP A 43 -8.95 9.22 16.48
N ASP A 44 -8.66 10.18 15.61
CA ASP A 44 -7.57 10.17 14.62
C ASP A 44 -6.24 10.70 15.17
N GLY A 45 -6.25 11.31 16.36
CA GLY A 45 -5.04 11.81 17.01
C GLY A 45 -4.05 10.71 17.39
N ALA A 46 -2.83 10.75 16.85
CA ALA A 46 -1.74 9.90 17.29
C ALA A 46 -1.27 10.27 18.71
N PRO A 47 -0.80 9.30 19.53
CA PRO A 47 -0.82 7.85 19.33
C PRO A 47 -2.07 7.18 19.90
N ASP A 48 -2.92 7.93 20.59
CA ASP A 48 -3.93 7.37 21.50
C ASP A 48 -5.33 7.23 20.93
N GLY A 49 -5.59 7.89 19.81
CA GLY A 49 -6.88 7.90 19.14
C GLY A 49 -7.33 6.49 18.75
N SER A 50 -8.61 6.22 18.95
CA SER A 50 -9.21 4.91 18.70
C SER A 50 -9.13 4.51 17.22
N CYS A 51 -9.27 5.48 16.31
CA CYS A 51 -9.08 5.38 14.88
C CYS A 51 -7.62 5.09 14.55
N PHE A 52 -6.70 5.89 15.13
CA PHE A 52 -5.27 5.76 14.93
C PHE A 52 -4.74 4.40 15.35
N LYS A 53 -5.10 3.91 16.54
CA LYS A 53 -4.73 2.58 17.04
C LYS A 53 -5.25 1.47 16.16
N PHE A 54 -6.51 1.55 15.73
CA PHE A 54 -7.07 0.53 14.86
C PHE A 54 -6.35 0.47 13.51
N CYS A 55 -6.10 1.62 12.89
CA CYS A 55 -5.40 1.65 11.60
C CYS A 55 -3.96 1.15 11.78
N THR A 56 -3.20 1.67 12.73
CA THR A 56 -1.79 1.26 12.96
C THR A 56 -1.61 -0.19 13.44
N THR A 57 -2.66 -0.87 13.91
CA THR A 57 -2.60 -2.33 14.12
C THR A 57 -2.60 -3.14 12.82
N GLN A 58 -3.02 -2.55 11.69
CA GLN A 58 -2.91 -3.17 10.38
C GLN A 58 -1.50 -2.96 9.82
N GLN A 59 -0.86 -4.03 9.35
CA GLN A 59 0.55 -4.05 8.93
C GLN A 59 0.94 -3.01 7.88
N PHE A 60 -0.03 -2.44 7.15
CA PHE A 60 0.20 -1.56 6.01
C PHE A 60 -0.32 -0.13 6.22
N CYS A 61 -0.86 0.20 7.41
CA CYS A 61 -1.38 1.53 7.71
C CYS A 61 -0.49 2.24 8.70
N ARG A 62 -0.10 3.47 8.35
CA ARG A 62 0.74 4.32 9.20
C ARG A 62 -0.02 5.48 9.81
N ASP A 63 -1.22 5.74 9.32
CA ASP A 63 -2.01 6.88 9.76
C ASP A 63 -3.52 6.59 9.76
N ALA A 64 -4.26 7.44 10.46
CA ALA A 64 -5.71 7.44 10.47
C ALA A 64 -6.22 8.87 10.41
N LEU A 65 -7.31 9.07 9.67
CA LEU A 65 -7.95 10.35 9.49
C LEU A 65 -9.43 10.19 9.75
N CYS A 66 -10.01 11.06 10.56
CA CYS A 66 -11.45 11.19 10.61
C CYS A 66 -11.87 12.01 9.38
N LYS A 67 -12.70 11.49 8.45
CA LYS A 67 -13.21 12.27 7.31
C LYS A 67 -14.63 12.78 7.55
N ASN A 68 -15.08 13.63 6.63
CA ASN A 68 -16.48 14.09 6.55
C ASN A 68 -17.45 12.91 6.72
N ASN A 69 -18.50 13.13 7.52
CA ASN A 69 -19.43 12.12 8.06
C ASN A 69 -18.93 11.40 9.32
N ASN A 70 -17.88 11.93 9.96
CA ASN A 70 -17.29 11.34 11.17
C ASN A 70 -16.88 9.89 10.90
N VAL A 71 -16.25 9.58 9.78
CA VAL A 71 -15.86 8.20 9.48
C VAL A 71 -14.34 8.07 9.48
N CYS A 72 -13.87 7.06 10.21
CA CYS A 72 -12.48 6.65 10.19
C CYS A 72 -12.01 6.24 8.80
N HIS A 73 -10.86 6.75 8.38
CA HIS A 73 -10.14 6.33 7.18
C HIS A 73 -8.71 5.98 7.56
N CYS A 74 -8.28 4.77 7.24
CA CYS A 74 -6.90 4.35 7.42
C CYS A 74 -6.08 4.73 6.19
N ALA A 75 -4.93 5.37 6.40
CA ALA A 75 -4.00 5.74 5.35
C ALA A 75 -2.68 4.96 5.50
N CYS A 76 -2.05 4.68 4.36
CA CYS A 76 -0.75 4.02 4.27
C CYS A 76 0.40 4.96 4.59
#